data_AF-A0A5N7J895-F1
#
_entry.id   AF-A0A5N7J895-F1
#
_cell.length_a   1.000
_cell.length_b   1.000
_cell.length_c   1.000
_cell.angle_alpha   90.00
_cell.angle_beta   90.00
_cell.angle_gamma   90.00
#
_symmetry.space_group_name_H-M   'P 1'
#
loop_
_entity.id
_entity.type
_entity.pdbx_description
1 polymer ?
#
loop_
_entity_poly.entity_id
_entity_poly.type
_entity_poly.pdbx_seq_one_letter_code
_entity_poly.pdbx_strand_id
1 'polypeptide(L)'
;MAGKTHPVSGVQFDANGFPKFKSEYDMNLDPADYLKSRGTHFDRAGKSLYDEIQNNSELASKFTQNEIAIFKEGGVPKRFTWHHNQEPGLMELVDRTLHRQTGHNGGFSIWGPGNK
;
A
#
# COMPACT_ATOMS: atom_id res chain seq x y z
N MET A 1 12.47 -4.73 -13.27
CA MET A 1 13.74 -5.36 -12.83
C MET A 1 13.51 -6.84 -12.51
N ALA A 2 13.01 -7.63 -13.45
CA ALA A 2 12.55 -9.00 -13.19
C ALA A 2 13.62 -9.89 -12.52
N GLY A 3 13.25 -10.53 -11.41
CA GLY A 3 14.07 -11.48 -10.65
C GLY A 3 15.29 -10.89 -9.95
N LYS A 4 15.41 -9.56 -9.86
CA LYS A 4 16.59 -8.87 -9.32
C LYS A 4 16.28 -8.14 -8.02
N THR A 5 17.30 -7.91 -7.22
CA THR A 5 17.24 -6.99 -6.08
C THR A 5 17.54 -5.58 -6.55
N HIS A 6 16.73 -4.61 -6.12
CA HIS A 6 16.94 -3.21 -6.44
C HIS A 6 18.23 -2.70 -5.76
N PRO A 7 19.17 -2.09 -6.51
CA PRO A 7 20.54 -1.84 -6.02
C PRO A 7 20.63 -0.80 -4.90
N VAL A 8 19.62 0.06 -4.76
CA VAL A 8 19.59 1.12 -3.73
C VAL A 8 18.78 0.70 -2.52
N SER A 9 17.49 0.40 -2.72
CA SER A 9 16.56 0.03 -1.64
C SER A 9 16.71 -1.40 -1.13
N GLY A 10 17.35 -2.31 -1.87
CA GLY A 10 17.43 -3.73 -1.49
C GLY A 10 16.11 -4.51 -1.66
N VAL A 11 15.07 -3.89 -2.23
CA VAL A 11 13.77 -4.55 -2.48
C VAL A 11 13.93 -5.61 -3.57
N GLN A 12 13.46 -6.83 -3.31
CA GLN A 12 13.45 -7.90 -4.29
C GLN A 12 12.32 -7.69 -5.30
N PHE A 13 12.55 -8.04 -6.56
CA PHE A 13 11.53 -8.04 -7.59
C PHE A 13 11.16 -9.47 -7.97
N ASP A 14 9.89 -9.71 -8.23
CA ASP A 14 9.41 -11.00 -8.74
C ASP A 14 9.86 -11.26 -10.20
N ALA A 15 9.51 -12.43 -10.73
CA ALA A 15 9.84 -12.82 -12.10
C ALA A 15 9.21 -11.92 -13.18
N ASN A 16 8.15 -11.18 -12.85
CA ASN A 16 7.46 -10.26 -13.75
C ASN A 16 7.97 -8.81 -13.62
N GLY A 17 8.84 -8.55 -12.64
CA GLY A 17 9.40 -7.22 -12.39
C GLY A 17 8.55 -6.33 -11.51
N PHE A 18 7.74 -6.90 -10.61
CA PHE A 18 7.06 -6.19 -9.54
C PHE A 18 7.84 -6.24 -8.23
N PRO A 19 7.90 -5.13 -7.46
CA PRO A 19 8.60 -5.09 -6.18
C PRO A 19 7.85 -5.93 -5.12
N LYS A 20 8.61 -6.63 -4.28
CA LYS A 20 8.13 -7.33 -3.09
C LYS A 20 8.45 -6.51 -1.86
N PHE A 21 7.58 -5.57 -1.52
CA PHE A 21 7.73 -4.77 -0.32
C PHE A 21 7.41 -5.58 0.94
N LYS A 22 8.02 -5.21 2.07
CA LYS A 22 7.50 -5.62 3.37
C LYS A 22 6.26 -4.78 3.66
N SER A 23 5.10 -5.41 3.63
CA SER A 23 3.84 -4.77 4.01
C SER A 23 3.59 -4.90 5.51
N GLU A 24 3.07 -3.84 6.12
CA GLU A 24 2.63 -3.86 7.52
C GLU A 24 1.15 -4.21 7.66
N TYR A 25 0.36 -4.02 6.60
CA TYR A 25 -1.06 -4.38 6.49
C TYR A 25 -1.49 -4.41 5.03
N ASP A 26 -2.30 -5.40 4.69
CA ASP A 26 -2.85 -5.61 3.35
C ASP A 26 -4.37 -5.53 3.39
N MET A 27 -4.98 -4.98 2.34
CA MET A 27 -6.43 -5.01 2.17
C MET A 27 -6.81 -5.04 0.70
N ASN A 28 -8.01 -5.53 0.41
CA ASN A 28 -8.59 -5.52 -0.93
C ASN A 28 -9.66 -4.45 -1.05
N LEU A 29 -9.50 -3.55 -2.01
CA LEU A 29 -10.57 -2.62 -2.40
C LEU A 29 -11.82 -3.40 -2.83
N ASP A 30 -12.98 -2.77 -2.67
CA ASP A 30 -14.19 -3.26 -3.34
C ASP A 30 -14.00 -3.13 -4.87
N PRO A 31 -14.40 -4.14 -5.68
CA PRO A 31 -14.38 -4.03 -7.14
C PRO A 31 -15.01 -2.76 -7.71
N ALA A 32 -16.07 -2.24 -7.05
CA ALA A 32 -16.72 -0.97 -7.43
C ALA A 32 -15.81 0.26 -7.22
N ASP A 33 -14.75 0.13 -6.42
CA ASP A 33 -13.79 1.18 -6.15
C ASP A 33 -12.56 1.12 -7.08
N TYR A 34 -12.32 0.05 -7.85
CA TYR A 34 -11.06 -0.16 -8.62
C TYR A 34 -10.70 0.98 -9.57
N LEU A 35 -11.71 1.60 -10.20
CA LEU A 35 -11.53 2.68 -11.15
C LEU A 35 -11.67 4.07 -10.50
N LYS A 36 -11.64 4.16 -9.17
CA LYS A 36 -11.69 5.45 -8.45
C LYS A 36 -10.30 6.06 -8.32
N SER A 37 -10.27 7.27 -7.76
CA SER A 37 -9.03 8.03 -7.61
C SER A 37 -8.08 7.39 -6.58
N ARG A 38 -6.78 7.67 -6.69
CA ARG A 38 -5.80 7.29 -5.64
C ARG A 38 -6.20 7.78 -4.26
N GLY A 39 -6.75 9.00 -4.17
CA GLY A 39 -7.22 9.57 -2.91
C GLY A 39 -8.35 8.73 -2.29
N THR A 40 -9.27 8.25 -3.13
CA THR A 40 -10.33 7.32 -2.68
C THR A 40 -9.74 6.00 -2.21
N HIS A 41 -8.80 5.39 -2.95
CA HIS A 41 -8.19 4.13 -2.54
C HIS A 41 -7.46 4.28 -1.20
N PHE A 42 -6.76 5.40 -1.00
CA PHE A 42 -6.04 5.70 0.23
C PHE A 42 -7.00 5.90 1.41
N ASP A 43 -8.12 6.60 1.20
CA ASP A 43 -9.18 6.77 2.20
C ASP A 43 -9.75 5.42 2.67
N ARG A 44 -10.08 4.55 1.70
CA ARG A 44 -10.60 3.20 2.00
C ARG A 44 -9.60 2.36 2.77
N ALA A 45 -8.37 2.30 2.28
CA ALA A 45 -7.32 1.50 2.90
C ALA A 45 -6.98 2.01 4.31
N GLY A 46 -6.92 3.34 4.51
CA GLY A 46 -6.70 3.97 5.81
C GLY A 46 -7.79 3.57 6.83
N LYS A 47 -9.06 3.70 6.44
CA LYS A 47 -10.18 3.33 7.31
C LYS A 47 -10.24 1.83 7.61
N SER A 48 -9.98 0.99 6.60
CA SER A 48 -9.88 -0.47 6.76
C SER A 48 -8.84 -0.85 7.83
N LEU A 49 -7.65 -0.25 7.77
CA LEU A 49 -6.61 -0.48 8.77
C LEU A 49 -7.02 0.04 10.16
N TYR A 50 -7.64 1.21 10.25
CA TYR A 50 -8.12 1.73 11.52
C TYR A 50 -9.12 0.79 12.20
N ASP A 51 -10.08 0.26 11.43
CA ASP A 51 -11.10 -0.66 11.94
C ASP A 51 -10.47 -1.98 12.44
N GLU A 52 -9.49 -2.51 11.71
CA GLU A 52 -8.75 -3.72 12.13
C GLU A 52 -7.95 -3.48 13.41
N ILE A 53 -7.29 -2.33 13.53
CA ILE A 53 -6.51 -1.95 14.72
C ILE A 53 -7.37 -1.96 15.99
N GLN A 54 -8.68 -1.69 15.91
CA GLN A 54 -9.54 -1.68 17.10
C GLN A 54 -9.67 -3.06 17.75
N ASN A 55 -9.50 -4.12 16.97
CA ASN A 55 -9.68 -5.51 17.42
C ASN A 55 -8.38 -6.32 17.43
N ASN A 56 -7.26 -5.73 17.01
CA ASN A 56 -5.97 -6.39 16.86
C ASN A 56 -4.85 -5.62 17.55
N SER A 57 -4.55 -5.98 18.79
CA SER A 57 -3.53 -5.30 19.62
C SER A 57 -2.11 -5.47 19.08
N GLU A 58 -1.80 -6.59 18.43
CA GLU A 58 -0.50 -6.80 17.77
C GLU A 58 -0.32 -5.84 16.60
N LEU A 59 -1.34 -5.71 15.75
CA LEU A 59 -1.33 -4.73 14.65
C LEU A 59 -1.28 -3.30 15.18
N ALA A 60 -2.06 -2.98 16.21
CA ALA A 60 -2.06 -1.68 16.87
C ALA A 60 -0.66 -1.28 17.37
N SER A 61 0.10 -2.25 17.90
CA SER A 61 1.44 -2.02 18.47
C SER A 61 2.48 -1.54 17.45
N LYS A 62 2.21 -1.69 16.15
CA LYS A 62 3.10 -1.21 15.07
C LYS A 62 3.02 0.30 14.84
N PHE A 63 1.98 0.96 15.36
CA PHE A 63 1.66 2.36 15.07
C PHE A 63 1.56 3.20 16.35
N THR A 64 1.91 4.47 16.24
CA THR A 64 1.67 5.45 17.31
C THR A 64 0.21 5.88 17.33
N GLN A 65 -0.28 6.41 18.46
CA GLN A 65 -1.64 6.93 18.56
C GLN A 65 -1.96 8.01 17.52
N ASN A 66 -0.98 8.86 17.20
CA ASN A 66 -1.13 9.88 16.15
C ASN A 66 -1.26 9.27 14.75
N GLU A 67 -0.54 8.19 14.47
CA GLU A 67 -0.66 7.46 13.20
C GLU A 67 -2.02 6.78 13.09
N ILE A 68 -2.50 6.16 14.17
CA ILE A 68 -3.84 5.57 14.25
C ILE A 68 -4.92 6.62 14.00
N ALA A 69 -4.80 7.82 14.58
CA ALA A 69 -5.73 8.92 14.33
C ALA A 69 -5.72 9.39 12.87
N ILE A 70 -4.57 9.33 12.18
CA ILE A 70 -4.50 9.65 10.75
C ILE A 70 -5.24 8.59 9.91
N PHE A 71 -5.08 7.30 10.23
CA PHE A 71 -5.79 6.22 9.54
C PHE A 71 -7.32 6.32 9.71
N LYS A 72 -7.78 6.72 10.90
CA LYS A 72 -9.21 6.97 11.19
C LYS A 72 -9.84 7.95 10.19
N GLU A 73 -9.11 8.99 9.83
CA GLU A 73 -9.55 10.02 8.88
C GLU A 73 -9.30 9.63 7.41
N GLY A 74 -8.92 8.38 7.13
CA GLY A 74 -8.57 7.89 5.78
C GLY A 74 -7.20 8.38 5.29
N GLY A 75 -6.40 8.99 6.16
CA GLY A 75 -5.06 9.46 5.83
C GLY A 75 -4.02 8.35 5.85
N VAL A 76 -2.80 8.71 5.43
CA VAL A 76 -1.62 7.87 5.58
C VAL A 76 -0.49 8.67 6.25
N PRO A 77 0.11 8.19 7.35
CA PRO A 77 1.18 8.90 8.03
C PRO A 77 2.43 9.06 7.18
N LYS A 78 3.30 10.01 7.55
CA LYS A 78 4.54 10.34 6.79
C LYS A 78 5.46 9.13 6.60
N ARG A 79 5.52 8.21 7.56
CA ARG A 79 6.35 6.99 7.49
C ARG A 79 5.91 6.01 6.40
N PHE A 80 4.63 6.01 6.05
CA PHE A 80 4.06 4.99 5.18
C PHE A 80 3.48 5.57 3.90
N THR A 81 3.21 4.71 2.93
CA THR A 81 2.36 4.99 1.77
C THR A 81 1.56 3.74 1.44
N TRP A 82 0.39 3.91 0.85
CA TRP A 82 -0.30 2.79 0.24
C TRP A 82 0.30 2.51 -1.14
N HIS A 83 0.76 1.27 -1.34
CA HIS A 83 1.23 0.74 -2.60
C HIS A 83 0.09 -0.06 -3.26
N HIS A 84 -0.15 0.20 -4.54
CA HIS A 84 -1.07 -0.59 -5.36
C HIS A 84 -0.30 -1.80 -5.89
N ASN A 85 -0.64 -3.01 -5.46
CA ASN A 85 -0.02 -4.25 -5.93
C ASN A 85 -0.50 -4.58 -7.37
N GLN A 86 0.26 -5.37 -8.12
CA GLN A 86 -0.12 -5.82 -9.46
C GLN A 86 -1.43 -6.63 -9.48
N GLU A 87 -1.78 -7.30 -8.38
CA GLU A 87 -3.09 -7.93 -8.20
C GLU A 87 -4.19 -6.86 -8.07
N PRO A 88 -5.22 -6.86 -8.93
CA PRO A 88 -6.26 -5.84 -8.90
C PRO A 88 -6.96 -5.72 -7.55
N GLY A 89 -6.96 -4.51 -7.00
CA GLY A 89 -7.61 -4.19 -5.73
C GLY A 89 -6.73 -4.35 -4.50
N LEU A 90 -5.62 -5.10 -4.59
CA LEU A 90 -4.73 -5.32 -3.45
C LEU A 90 -3.92 -4.04 -3.13
N MET A 91 -4.10 -3.55 -1.91
CA MET A 91 -3.44 -2.40 -1.32
C MET A 91 -2.52 -2.86 -0.20
N GLU A 92 -1.27 -2.39 -0.21
CA GLU A 92 -0.25 -2.74 0.78
C GLU A 92 0.25 -1.49 1.49
N LEU A 93 0.26 -1.47 2.83
CA LEU A 93 0.86 -0.38 3.60
C LEU A 93 2.37 -0.63 3.72
N VAL A 94 3.17 0.19 3.04
CA VAL A 94 4.62 -0.01 2.95
C VAL A 94 5.38 1.22 3.43
N ASP A 95 6.66 1.04 3.78
CA ASP A 95 7.55 2.15 4.12
C ASP A 95 7.69 3.13 2.94
N ARG A 96 7.40 4.41 3.19
CA ARG A 96 7.38 5.46 2.16
C ARG A 96 8.76 5.70 1.54
N THR A 97 9.81 5.63 2.35
CA THR A 97 11.18 5.90 1.89
C THR A 97 11.65 4.76 1.00
N LEU A 98 11.44 3.53 1.43
CA LEU A 98 11.77 2.33 0.65
C LEU A 98 10.98 2.30 -0.67
N HIS A 99 9.68 2.57 -0.62
CA HIS A 99 8.83 2.66 -1.80
C HIS A 99 9.31 3.74 -2.78
N ARG A 100 9.62 4.94 -2.29
CA ARG A 100 10.10 6.06 -3.12
C ARG A 100 11.46 5.79 -3.75
N GLN A 101 12.35 5.11 -3.04
CA GLN A 101 13.70 4.77 -3.51
C GLN A 101 13.72 3.58 -4.49
N THR A 102 12.60 2.87 -4.61
CA THR A 102 12.46 1.71 -5.48
C THR A 102 11.79 2.15 -6.78
N GLY A 103 12.52 2.23 -7.90
CA GLY A 103 11.89 2.53 -9.19
C GLY A 103 11.02 1.37 -9.68
N HIS A 104 9.71 1.57 -9.82
CA HIS A 104 8.77 0.53 -10.24
C HIS A 104 7.50 1.12 -10.91
N ASN A 105 6.78 0.27 -11.65
CA ASN A 105 5.40 0.54 -12.08
C ASN A 105 4.47 -0.12 -11.07
N GLY A 106 3.63 0.67 -10.38
CA GLY A 106 2.65 0.14 -9.42
C GLY A 106 1.37 -0.33 -10.12
N GLY A 107 0.59 -1.18 -9.44
CA GLY A 107 -0.67 -1.73 -9.97
C GLY A 107 -1.71 -0.70 -10.37
N PHE A 108 -1.65 0.51 -9.81
CA PHE A 108 -2.56 1.60 -10.23
C PHE A 108 -2.43 1.94 -11.72
N SER A 109 -1.24 1.79 -12.32
CA SER A 109 -1.05 1.99 -13.77
C SER A 109 -1.41 0.75 -14.60
N ILE A 110 -1.85 -0.35 -13.98
CA ILE A 110 -2.24 -1.59 -14.65
C ILE A 110 -3.76 -1.71 -14.65
N TRP A 111 -4.38 -1.57 -13.47
CA TRP A 111 -5.81 -1.82 -13.29
C TRP A 111 -6.59 -0.59 -12.78
N GLY A 112 -5.90 0.50 -12.44
CA GLY A 112 -6.55 1.76 -12.02
C GLY A 112 -7.21 2.51 -13.19
N PRO A 113 -7.89 3.64 -12.90
CA PRO A 113 -8.58 4.43 -13.91
C PRO A 113 -7.67 4.85 -15.06
N GLY A 114 -8.20 4.75 -16.28
CA GLY A 114 -7.51 5.16 -17.51
C GLY A 114 -6.70 4.05 -18.18
N ASN A 115 -6.58 2.87 -17.56
CA ASN A 115 -6.03 1.69 -18.20
C ASN A 115 -7.19 0.88 -18.79
N LYS A 116 -7.21 0.76 -20.13
CA LYS A 116 -8.11 -0.12 -20.88
C LYS A 116 -7.29 -1.26 -21.47
#